data_AF-A0A9P9KCY7-F1
#
_entry.id   AF-A0A9P9KCY7-F1
#
_cell.length_a   1.000
_cell.length_b   1.000
_cell.length_c   1.000
_cell.angle_alpha   90.00
_cell.angle_beta   90.00
_cell.angle_gamma   90.00
#
_symmetry.space_group_name_H-M   'P 1'
#
loop_
_entity.id
_entity.type
_entity.pdbx_description
1 polymer ?
#
loop_
_entity_poly.entity_id
_entity_poly.type
_entity_poly.pdbx_seq_one_letter_code
_entity_poly.pdbx_strand_id
1 'polypeptide(L)'
;MVFGNISPDKAEVTEQNETTPWLQHTRWPELFHNRPLDIIAASARQPGPIRGEDYLLGQWKGTSFWSSADAEAQLRILLRGVDLMFDRATATLARTSYTSRCWLNTYSKDVFWPHAFRLVSCFKRYVSVWKRFICFIFRVLRFKARHRQQIYNLRLGSDEEKMMQYILTLVAQLLLEGGGCDLDPDDDDDSETDEDADYEEEEHVEEENYPMGDESD
;
A
#
# COMPACT_ATOMS: atom_id res chain seq x y z
N MET A 1 66.04 -9.76 3.94
CA MET A 1 64.68 -10.07 3.44
C MET A 1 63.71 -9.43 4.40
N VAL A 2 62.94 -8.47 3.92
CA VAL A 2 62.06 -7.58 4.71
C VAL A 2 60.77 -8.34 5.00
N PHE A 3 60.39 -8.44 6.27
CA PHE A 3 59.06 -8.90 6.68
C PHE A 3 58.05 -7.82 6.28
N GLY A 4 57.29 -8.08 5.22
CA GLY A 4 56.19 -7.24 4.80
C GLY A 4 55.05 -7.35 5.81
N ASN A 5 54.75 -6.23 6.47
CA ASN A 5 53.59 -6.09 7.34
C ASN A 5 52.31 -6.35 6.53
N ILE A 6 51.56 -7.39 6.92
CA ILE A 6 50.18 -7.57 6.48
C ILE A 6 49.37 -6.52 7.24
N SER A 7 49.06 -5.42 6.56
CA SER A 7 48.04 -4.47 7.00
C SER A 7 46.73 -5.25 7.16
N PRO A 8 46.04 -5.19 8.31
CA PRO A 8 44.70 -5.71 8.38
C PRO A 8 43.88 -4.86 7.42
N ASP A 9 43.50 -5.48 6.31
CA ASP A 9 42.57 -4.94 5.35
C ASP A 9 41.35 -4.44 6.10
N LYS A 10 40.84 -3.29 5.66
CA LYS A 10 39.72 -2.59 6.27
C LYS A 10 38.65 -3.62 6.60
N ALA A 11 38.42 -3.84 7.89
CA ALA A 11 37.14 -4.33 8.34
C ALA A 11 36.14 -3.32 7.79
N GLU A 12 35.49 -3.72 6.71
CA GLU A 12 34.28 -3.11 6.19
C GLU A 12 33.34 -3.12 7.39
N VAL A 13 33.25 -1.98 8.06
CA VAL A 13 32.25 -1.72 9.08
C VAL A 13 30.94 -1.67 8.29
N THR A 14 30.43 -2.84 7.92
CA THR A 14 29.04 -3.00 7.57
C THR A 14 28.33 -2.78 8.88
N GLU A 15 27.85 -1.56 9.11
CA GLU A 15 26.84 -1.29 10.12
C GLU A 15 25.72 -2.29 9.86
N GLN A 16 25.68 -3.36 10.66
CA GLN A 16 24.63 -4.37 10.62
C GLN A 16 23.38 -3.73 11.21
N ASN A 17 22.77 -2.84 10.44
CA ASN A 17 21.45 -2.33 10.72
C ASN A 17 20.47 -3.42 10.28
N GLU A 18 19.46 -3.75 11.09
CA GLU A 18 18.47 -4.81 10.79
C GLU A 18 17.71 -4.55 9.47
N THR A 19 17.82 -3.34 8.94
CA THR A 19 17.29 -2.93 7.64
C THR A 19 18.12 -3.36 6.42
N THR A 20 19.34 -3.88 6.63
CA THR A 20 20.31 -4.10 5.55
C THR A 20 19.94 -5.25 4.59
N PRO A 21 19.44 -6.42 5.04
CA PRO A 21 19.14 -7.53 4.12
C PRO A 21 18.00 -7.23 3.14
N TRP A 22 16.91 -6.61 3.60
CA TRP A 22 15.79 -6.28 2.73
C TRP A 22 16.13 -5.10 1.81
N LEU A 23 16.94 -4.14 2.24
CA LEU A 23 17.45 -3.06 1.39
C LEU A 23 18.36 -3.60 0.27
N GLN A 24 19.18 -4.61 0.57
CA GLN A 24 20.00 -5.31 -0.43
C GLN A 24 19.13 -6.06 -1.44
N HIS A 25 18.10 -6.77 -0.98
CA HIS A 25 17.19 -7.50 -1.86
C HIS A 25 16.35 -6.58 -2.75
N THR A 26 15.81 -5.50 -2.18
CA THR A 26 14.96 -4.55 -2.91
C THR A 26 15.74 -3.56 -3.77
N ARG A 27 17.05 -3.40 -3.49
CA ARG A 27 17.94 -2.43 -4.13
C ARG A 27 17.40 -1.00 -4.13
N TRP A 28 16.59 -0.64 -3.13
CA TRP A 28 16.05 0.72 -2.99
C TRP A 28 17.12 1.82 -3.00
N PRO A 29 18.30 1.64 -2.37
CA PRO A 29 19.36 2.65 -2.42
C PRO A 29 19.81 2.96 -3.85
N GLU A 30 19.89 1.94 -4.71
CA GLU A 30 20.26 2.10 -6.12
C GLU A 30 19.10 2.71 -6.92
N LEU A 31 17.87 2.25 -6.66
CA LEU A 31 16.66 2.64 -7.39
C LEU A 31 16.32 4.13 -7.18
N PHE A 32 16.51 4.61 -5.96
CA PHE A 32 16.22 6.00 -5.57
C PHE A 32 17.46 6.89 -5.47
N HIS A 33 18.61 6.43 -5.95
CA HIS A 33 19.83 7.23 -5.95
C HIS A 33 19.65 8.55 -6.74
N ASN A 34 19.99 9.68 -6.11
CA ASN A 34 19.82 11.03 -6.66
C ASN A 34 18.37 11.37 -7.08
N ARG A 35 17.37 10.78 -6.40
CA ARG A 35 15.95 11.07 -6.60
C ARG A 35 15.40 11.92 -5.46
N PRO A 36 14.40 12.78 -5.75
CA PRO A 36 13.75 13.59 -4.72
C PRO A 36 12.81 12.70 -3.88
N LEU A 37 13.33 12.17 -2.77
CA LEU A 37 12.56 11.30 -1.86
C LEU A 37 11.36 12.03 -1.24
N ASP A 38 11.47 13.35 -1.05
CA ASP A 38 10.39 14.23 -0.62
C ASP A 38 9.21 14.17 -1.60
N ILE A 39 9.46 14.31 -2.90
CA ILE A 39 8.43 14.22 -3.93
C ILE A 39 7.82 12.82 -3.99
N ILE A 40 8.64 11.78 -3.87
CA ILE A 40 8.18 10.38 -3.89
C ILE A 40 7.25 10.11 -2.69
N ALA A 41 7.67 10.50 -1.49
CA ALA A 41 6.90 10.34 -0.27
C ALA A 41 5.60 11.17 -0.30
N ALA A 42 5.68 12.43 -0.72
CA ALA A 42 4.53 13.31 -0.87
C ALA A 42 3.52 12.76 -1.88
N SER A 43 3.99 12.10 -2.94
CA SER A 43 3.14 11.48 -3.96
C SER A 43 2.29 10.34 -3.43
N ALA A 44 2.70 9.69 -2.33
CA ALA A 44 1.95 8.61 -1.71
C ALA A 44 0.96 9.08 -0.63
N ARG A 45 0.98 10.37 -0.22
CA ARG A 45 0.07 10.88 0.81
C ARG A 45 -1.37 10.91 0.31
N GLN A 46 -2.35 10.65 1.17
CA GLN A 46 -3.75 10.78 0.77
C GLN A 46 -4.11 12.26 0.55
N PRO A 47 -5.07 12.60 -0.33
CA PRO A 47 -5.53 13.97 -0.52
C PRO A 47 -6.03 14.56 0.81
N GLY A 48 -5.67 15.82 1.08
CA GLY A 48 -6.14 16.52 2.27
C GLY A 48 -7.65 16.82 2.26
N PRO A 49 -8.22 17.22 3.41
CA PRO A 49 -9.64 17.52 3.54
C PRO A 49 -10.06 18.76 2.73
N ILE A 50 -9.14 19.70 2.51
CA ILE A 50 -9.42 20.95 1.81
C ILE A 50 -9.63 20.70 0.31
N ARG A 51 -10.85 21.00 -0.18
CA ARG A 51 -11.22 20.86 -1.59
C ARG A 51 -10.77 22.10 -2.38
N GLY A 52 -10.41 21.90 -3.64
CA GLY A 52 -10.10 23.01 -4.57
C GLY A 52 -8.67 23.55 -4.52
N GLU A 53 -7.81 23.02 -3.65
CA GLU A 53 -6.40 23.42 -3.58
C GLU A 53 -5.48 22.49 -4.37
N ASP A 54 -4.46 23.09 -4.99
CA ASP A 54 -3.34 22.37 -5.56
C ASP A 54 -2.45 21.82 -4.44
N TYR A 55 -2.02 20.57 -4.58
CA TYR A 55 -1.19 19.89 -3.60
C TYR A 55 0.29 19.94 -4.01
N LEU A 56 1.13 20.56 -3.18
CA LEU A 56 2.58 20.63 -3.38
C LEU A 56 3.22 19.26 -3.13
N LEU A 57 3.88 18.71 -4.14
CA LEU A 57 4.64 17.47 -4.01
C LEU A 57 6.08 17.73 -3.54
N GLY A 58 6.66 18.88 -3.91
CA GLY A 58 8.01 19.25 -3.51
C GLY A 58 8.74 20.00 -4.63
N GLN A 59 10.06 20.14 -4.48
CA GLN A 59 10.90 20.86 -5.43
C GLN A 59 12.06 20.00 -5.91
N TRP A 60 12.27 19.95 -7.22
CA TRP A 60 13.37 19.20 -7.81
C TRP A 60 14.03 19.99 -8.93
N LYS A 61 15.36 20.16 -8.82
CA LYS A 61 16.19 20.96 -9.75
C LYS A 61 15.68 22.40 -9.95
N GLY A 62 15.20 23.02 -8.88
CA GLY A 62 14.64 24.38 -8.91
C GLY A 62 13.20 24.48 -9.40
N THR A 63 12.60 23.38 -9.89
CA THR A 63 11.21 23.35 -10.36
C THR A 63 10.30 22.78 -9.27
N SER A 64 9.22 23.49 -8.94
CA SER A 64 8.18 22.99 -8.03
C SER A 64 7.22 22.07 -8.75
N PHE A 65 6.89 20.93 -8.13
CA PHE A 65 5.96 19.94 -8.65
C PHE A 65 4.67 19.98 -7.87
N TRP A 66 3.55 20.07 -8.58
CA TRP A 66 2.22 20.21 -8.01
C TRP A 66 1.28 19.15 -8.59
N SER A 67 0.36 18.68 -7.77
CA SER A 67 -0.83 17.95 -8.20
C SER A 67 -2.00 18.94 -8.21
N SER A 68 -2.73 19.02 -9.32
CA SER A 68 -3.80 20.01 -9.45
C SER A 68 -5.00 19.67 -8.58
N ALA A 69 -5.81 20.67 -8.21
CA ALA A 69 -7.06 20.49 -7.48
C ALA A 69 -7.99 19.44 -8.14
N ASP A 70 -8.09 19.44 -9.47
CA ASP A 70 -8.86 18.45 -10.23
C ASP A 70 -8.29 17.04 -10.08
N ALA A 71 -6.96 16.89 -10.05
CA ALA A 71 -6.32 15.60 -9.86
C ALA A 71 -6.57 15.09 -8.42
N GLU A 72 -6.48 15.97 -7.42
CA GLU A 72 -6.80 15.62 -6.03
C GLU A 72 -8.29 15.28 -5.85
N ALA A 73 -9.21 15.95 -6.56
CA ALA A 73 -10.62 15.59 -6.58
C ALA A 73 -10.85 14.20 -7.19
N GLN A 74 -10.19 13.87 -8.30
CA GLN A 74 -10.24 12.52 -8.88
C GLN A 74 -9.70 11.46 -7.92
N LEU A 75 -8.59 11.76 -7.22
CA LEU A 75 -8.04 10.85 -6.21
C LEU A 75 -9.03 10.59 -5.07
N ARG A 76 -9.73 11.61 -4.56
CA ARG A 76 -10.75 11.41 -3.51
C ARG A 76 -11.84 10.43 -3.93
N ILE A 77 -12.32 10.51 -5.17
CA ILE A 77 -13.31 9.54 -5.69
C ILE A 77 -12.73 8.14 -5.79
N LEU A 78 -11.50 8.01 -6.29
CA LEU A 78 -10.82 6.72 -6.35
C LEU A 78 -10.69 6.10 -4.95
N LEU A 79 -10.25 6.88 -3.96
CA LEU A 79 -10.13 6.41 -2.58
C LEU A 79 -11.48 6.03 -1.97
N ARG A 80 -12.54 6.80 -2.23
CA ARG A 80 -13.90 6.42 -1.81
C ARG A 80 -14.36 5.13 -2.49
N GLY A 81 -14.00 4.91 -3.75
CA GLY A 81 -14.25 3.64 -4.45
C GLY A 81 -13.55 2.44 -3.78
N VAL A 82 -12.32 2.66 -3.29
CA VAL A 82 -11.57 1.66 -2.53
C VAL A 82 -12.26 1.34 -1.21
N ASP A 83 -12.71 2.36 -0.47
CA ASP A 83 -13.48 2.18 0.77
C ASP A 83 -14.73 1.36 0.51
N LEU A 84 -15.55 1.77 -0.47
CA LEU A 84 -16.76 1.05 -0.84
C LEU A 84 -16.49 -0.41 -1.24
N MET A 85 -15.38 -0.68 -1.91
CA MET A 85 -14.99 -2.04 -2.30
C MET A 85 -14.65 -2.89 -1.07
N PHE A 86 -13.83 -2.37 -0.15
CA PHE A 86 -13.45 -3.07 1.08
C PHE A 86 -14.62 -3.20 2.06
N ASP A 87 -15.48 -2.20 2.18
CA ASP A 87 -16.69 -2.24 3.01
C ASP A 87 -17.65 -3.32 2.51
N ARG A 88 -17.87 -3.39 1.19
CA ARG A 88 -18.71 -4.43 0.58
C ARG A 88 -18.11 -5.82 0.77
N ALA A 89 -16.80 -5.97 0.61
CA ALA A 89 -16.11 -7.23 0.84
C ALA A 89 -16.25 -7.67 2.30
N THR A 90 -16.06 -6.75 3.24
CA THR A 90 -16.20 -6.99 4.69
C THR A 90 -17.63 -7.35 5.07
N ALA A 91 -18.62 -6.62 4.56
CA ALA A 91 -20.03 -6.91 4.80
C ALA A 91 -20.45 -8.26 4.20
N THR A 92 -19.89 -8.63 3.05
CA THR A 92 -20.12 -9.95 2.42
C THR A 92 -19.52 -11.06 3.28
N LEU A 93 -18.29 -10.89 3.76
CA LEU A 93 -17.65 -11.84 4.66
C LEU A 93 -18.45 -12.02 5.96
N ALA A 94 -18.92 -10.92 6.57
CA ALA A 94 -19.73 -10.96 7.78
C ALA A 94 -21.04 -11.74 7.62
N ARG A 95 -21.64 -11.71 6.41
CA ARG A 95 -22.86 -12.45 6.06
C ARG A 95 -22.61 -13.87 5.56
N THR A 96 -21.35 -14.24 5.32
CA THR A 96 -20.98 -15.56 4.81
C THR A 96 -21.04 -16.59 5.94
N SER A 97 -21.67 -17.74 5.67
CA SER A 97 -21.83 -18.81 6.65
C SER A 97 -20.48 -19.29 7.21
N TYR A 98 -20.50 -19.84 8.43
CA TYR A 98 -19.30 -20.40 9.06
C TYR A 98 -18.61 -21.45 8.16
N THR A 99 -19.37 -22.39 7.60
CA THR A 99 -18.87 -23.46 6.74
C THR A 99 -18.18 -22.89 5.49
N SER A 100 -18.81 -21.91 4.82
CA SER A 100 -18.20 -21.25 3.66
C SER A 100 -16.92 -20.50 4.03
N ARG A 101 -16.88 -19.83 5.20
CA ARG A 101 -15.66 -19.16 5.67
C ARG A 101 -14.54 -20.13 6.03
N CYS A 102 -14.86 -21.32 6.53
CA CYS A 102 -13.87 -22.38 6.75
C CYS A 102 -13.27 -22.86 5.43
N TRP A 103 -14.12 -23.09 4.41
CA TRP A 103 -13.65 -23.43 3.06
C TRP A 103 -12.78 -22.35 2.43
N LEU A 104 -13.10 -21.07 2.62
CA LEU A 104 -12.25 -19.96 2.14
C LEU A 104 -10.86 -19.95 2.77
N ASN A 105 -10.74 -20.43 4.01
CA ASN A 105 -9.46 -20.52 4.72
C ASN A 105 -8.72 -21.83 4.45
N THR A 106 -9.34 -22.75 3.72
CA THR A 106 -8.78 -24.07 3.47
C THR A 106 -7.88 -24.02 2.24
N TYR A 107 -6.59 -24.30 2.42
CA TYR A 107 -5.62 -24.32 1.33
C TYR A 107 -5.66 -25.61 0.49
N SER A 108 -6.07 -26.74 1.11
CA SER A 108 -6.17 -28.05 0.46
C SER A 108 -7.58 -28.35 -0.05
N LYS A 109 -7.70 -29.03 -1.20
CA LYS A 109 -9.02 -29.42 -1.74
C LYS A 109 -9.65 -30.60 -1.00
N ASP A 110 -8.83 -31.44 -0.39
CA ASP A 110 -9.27 -32.75 0.14
C ASP A 110 -9.42 -32.75 1.67
N VAL A 111 -9.01 -31.67 2.35
CA VAL A 111 -9.02 -31.58 3.82
C VAL A 111 -9.73 -30.31 4.23
N PHE A 112 -10.88 -30.44 4.89
CA PHE A 112 -11.61 -29.29 5.44
C PHE A 112 -10.88 -28.71 6.67
N TRP A 113 -10.62 -27.41 6.68
CA TRP A 113 -10.02 -26.73 7.82
C TRP A 113 -11.09 -26.00 8.65
N PRO A 114 -11.40 -26.43 9.89
CA PRO A 114 -12.50 -25.90 10.69
C PRO A 114 -12.18 -24.55 11.36
N HIS A 115 -11.38 -23.70 10.71
CA HIS A 115 -11.10 -22.33 11.15
C HIS A 115 -11.65 -21.36 10.14
N ALA A 116 -12.71 -20.66 10.50
CA ALA A 116 -13.34 -19.69 9.62
C ALA A 116 -12.37 -18.55 9.27
N PHE A 117 -12.33 -18.17 7.99
CA PHE A 117 -11.65 -16.96 7.56
C PHE A 117 -12.21 -15.74 8.31
N ARG A 118 -11.32 -14.90 8.82
CA ARG A 118 -11.62 -13.67 9.57
C ARG A 118 -10.75 -12.54 9.05
N LEU A 119 -11.20 -11.31 9.27
CA LEU A 119 -10.37 -10.15 9.03
C LEU A 119 -9.18 -10.14 10.00
N VAL A 120 -8.02 -9.77 9.48
CA VAL A 120 -6.81 -9.57 10.28
C VAL A 120 -6.88 -8.25 11.04
N SER A 121 -6.23 -8.18 12.21
CA SER A 121 -6.18 -6.97 13.04
C SER A 121 -5.59 -5.76 12.29
N CYS A 122 -4.60 -6.00 11.42
CA CYS A 122 -3.95 -4.99 10.59
C CYS A 122 -4.73 -4.61 9.32
N PHE A 123 -6.00 -5.02 9.18
CA PHE A 123 -6.77 -4.79 7.95
C PHE A 123 -6.88 -3.30 7.59
N LYS A 124 -7.15 -2.42 8.57
CA LYS A 124 -7.17 -0.97 8.36
C LYS A 124 -5.84 -0.44 7.81
N ARG A 125 -4.72 -0.91 8.37
CA ARG A 125 -3.36 -0.56 7.91
C ARG A 125 -3.13 -1.04 6.48
N TYR A 126 -3.58 -2.24 6.13
CA TYR A 126 -3.52 -2.76 4.76
C TYR A 126 -4.31 -1.88 3.77
N VAL A 127 -5.54 -1.48 4.13
CA VAL A 127 -6.34 -0.54 3.31
C VAL A 127 -5.62 0.80 3.15
N SER A 128 -5.04 1.33 4.22
CA SER A 128 -4.26 2.58 4.17
C SER A 128 -3.06 2.48 3.21
N VAL A 129 -2.31 1.38 3.25
CA VAL A 129 -1.20 1.13 2.31
C VAL A 129 -1.71 1.07 0.86
N TRP A 130 -2.85 0.44 0.61
CA TRP A 130 -3.48 0.42 -0.71
C TRP A 130 -3.88 1.81 -1.20
N LYS A 131 -4.49 2.64 -0.34
CA LYS A 131 -4.84 4.02 -0.67
C LYS A 131 -3.59 4.84 -1.02
N ARG A 132 -2.52 4.70 -0.24
CA ARG A 132 -1.23 5.35 -0.50
C ARG A 132 -0.62 4.92 -1.83
N PHE A 133 -0.68 3.61 -2.14
CA PHE A 133 -0.21 3.08 -3.41
C PHE A 133 -1.01 3.64 -4.60
N ILE A 134 -2.35 3.68 -4.50
CA ILE A 134 -3.22 4.25 -5.54
C ILE A 134 -2.89 5.73 -5.74
N CYS A 135 -2.78 6.50 -4.66
CA CYS A 135 -2.36 7.90 -4.71
C CYS A 135 -1.03 8.07 -5.45
N PHE A 136 -0.03 7.27 -5.07
CA PHE A 136 1.28 7.29 -5.70
C PHE A 136 1.18 7.05 -7.21
N ILE A 137 0.54 5.97 -7.65
CA ILE A 137 0.45 5.62 -9.06
C ILE A 137 -0.30 6.70 -9.87
N PHE A 138 -1.46 7.14 -9.38
CA PHE A 138 -2.27 8.10 -10.12
C PHE A 138 -1.67 9.51 -10.17
N ARG A 139 -0.92 9.95 -9.13
CA ARG A 139 -0.12 11.18 -9.23
C ARG A 139 1.03 11.03 -10.20
N VAL A 140 1.74 9.89 -10.18
CA VAL A 140 2.86 9.64 -11.10
C VAL A 140 2.39 9.67 -12.56
N LEU A 141 1.21 9.12 -12.85
CA LEU A 141 0.62 9.09 -14.20
C LEU A 141 0.36 10.47 -14.82
N ARG A 142 0.15 11.49 -13.99
CA ARG A 142 -0.08 12.88 -14.46
C ARG A 142 1.20 13.49 -15.03
N PHE A 143 2.37 12.93 -14.69
CA PHE A 143 3.64 13.40 -15.21
C PHE A 143 3.97 12.82 -16.59
N LYS A 144 4.63 13.65 -17.41
CA LYS A 144 5.22 13.21 -18.68
C LYS A 144 6.18 12.04 -18.44
N ALA A 145 6.27 11.09 -19.39
CA ALA A 145 7.11 9.90 -19.29
C ALA A 145 8.57 10.21 -18.88
N ARG A 146 9.13 11.32 -19.37
CA ARG A 146 10.48 11.78 -18.98
C ARG A 146 10.60 12.07 -17.48
N HIS A 147 9.62 12.77 -16.89
CA HIS A 147 9.60 13.06 -15.46
C HIS A 147 9.33 11.80 -14.64
N ARG A 148 8.44 10.90 -15.11
CA ARG A 148 8.19 9.58 -14.49
C ARG A 148 9.50 8.79 -14.33
N GLN A 149 10.30 8.72 -15.39
CA GLN A 149 11.59 8.05 -15.34
C GLN A 149 12.62 8.76 -14.45
N GLN A 150 12.67 10.09 -14.48
CA GLN A 150 13.73 10.85 -13.80
C GLN A 150 13.49 11.04 -12.30
N ILE A 151 12.24 11.15 -11.87
CA ILE A 151 11.85 11.40 -10.49
C ILE A 151 11.55 10.07 -9.79
N TYR A 152 10.74 9.22 -10.41
CA TYR A 152 10.19 8.01 -9.78
C TYR A 152 10.87 6.72 -10.23
N ASN A 153 11.71 6.78 -11.28
CA ASN A 153 12.26 5.60 -11.95
C ASN A 153 11.20 4.58 -12.41
N LEU A 154 9.96 5.05 -12.61
CA LEU A 154 8.83 4.20 -12.96
C LEU A 154 8.67 4.14 -14.48
N ARG A 155 8.61 2.92 -15.01
CA ARG A 155 8.21 2.63 -16.40
C ARG A 155 6.89 1.90 -16.36
N LEU A 156 5.90 2.47 -17.04
CA LEU A 156 4.60 1.84 -17.23
C LEU A 156 4.53 1.33 -18.67
N GLY A 157 3.98 0.13 -18.82
CA GLY A 157 3.67 -0.43 -20.13
C GLY A 157 2.60 0.40 -20.85
N SER A 158 2.55 0.29 -22.18
CA SER A 158 1.55 0.99 -23.00
C SER A 158 0.13 0.64 -22.59
N ASP A 159 -0.14 -0.63 -22.30
CA ASP A 159 -1.48 -1.10 -21.98
C ASP A 159 -1.90 -0.72 -20.55
N GLU A 160 -0.96 -0.78 -19.60
CA GLU A 160 -1.15 -0.29 -18.23
C GLU A 160 -1.48 1.21 -18.24
N GLU A 161 -0.73 2.00 -19.00
CA GLU A 161 -0.96 3.44 -19.12
C GLU A 161 -2.33 3.75 -19.75
N LYS A 162 -2.73 3.03 -20.81
CA LYS A 162 -4.07 3.18 -21.40
C LYS A 162 -5.17 2.84 -20.41
N MET A 163 -5.03 1.72 -19.68
CA MET A 163 -6.03 1.30 -18.70
C MET A 163 -6.17 2.34 -17.59
N MET A 164 -5.06 2.84 -17.05
CA MET A 164 -5.13 3.82 -15.98
C MET A 164 -5.61 5.19 -16.46
N GLN A 165 -5.27 5.60 -17.69
CA GLN A 165 -5.86 6.78 -18.31
C GLN A 165 -7.38 6.62 -18.48
N TYR A 166 -7.84 5.45 -18.91
CA TYR A 166 -9.26 5.16 -19.03
C TYR A 166 -9.99 5.26 -17.68
N ILE A 167 -9.41 4.70 -16.60
CA ILE A 167 -9.96 4.86 -15.25
C ILE A 167 -10.10 6.36 -14.91
N LEU A 168 -9.10 7.18 -15.21
CA LEU A 168 -9.16 8.62 -14.93
C LEU A 168 -10.23 9.33 -15.77
N THR A 169 -10.50 8.87 -17.00
CA THR A 169 -11.62 9.40 -17.79
C THR A 169 -12.97 9.06 -17.18
N LEU A 170 -13.15 7.82 -16.67
CA LEU A 170 -14.38 7.42 -15.98
C LEU A 170 -14.59 8.22 -14.70
N VAL A 171 -13.54 8.44 -13.90
CA VAL A 171 -13.63 9.25 -12.68
C VAL A 171 -13.96 10.71 -13.01
N ALA A 172 -13.40 11.26 -14.08
CA ALA A 172 -13.75 12.61 -14.53
C ALA A 172 -15.22 12.72 -14.96
N GLN A 173 -15.78 11.69 -15.59
CA GLN A 173 -17.21 11.65 -15.90
C GLN A 173 -18.07 11.61 -14.64
N LEU A 174 -17.68 10.80 -13.64
CA LEU A 174 -18.36 10.76 -12.35
C LEU A 174 -18.33 12.11 -11.62
N LEU A 175 -17.25 12.89 -11.73
CA LEU A 175 -17.19 14.25 -11.19
C LEU A 175 -18.19 15.19 -11.85
N LEU A 176 -18.36 15.08 -13.16
CA LEU A 176 -19.29 15.93 -13.93
C LEU A 176 -20.75 15.55 -13.66
N GLU A 177 -21.04 14.26 -13.52
CA GLU A 177 -22.38 13.75 -13.20
C GLU A 177 -22.75 13.98 -11.72
N GLY A 178 -21.76 13.96 -10.82
CA GLY A 178 -21.92 14.09 -9.38
C GLY A 178 -22.09 15.53 -8.86
N GLY A 179 -22.20 16.54 -9.72
CA GLY A 179 -22.35 17.96 -9.35
C GLY A 179 -23.64 18.33 -8.59
N GLY A 180 -24.34 17.37 -7.98
CA GLY A 180 -25.57 17.56 -7.22
C GLY A 180 -25.68 16.76 -5.92
N CYS A 181 -24.64 16.04 -5.49
CA CYS A 181 -24.62 15.43 -4.16
C CYS A 181 -23.41 15.93 -3.37
N ASP A 182 -23.68 16.93 -2.51
CA ASP A 182 -22.88 17.21 -1.33
C ASP A 182 -22.83 15.94 -0.47
N LEU A 183 -21.85 15.10 -0.78
CA LEU A 183 -21.45 14.01 0.10
C LEU A 183 -20.44 14.62 1.06
N ASP A 184 -20.94 14.94 2.25
CA ASP A 184 -20.13 15.33 3.40
C ASP A 184 -19.03 14.29 3.61
N PRO A 185 -17.80 14.71 3.94
CA PRO A 185 -16.82 13.80 4.47
C PRO A 185 -17.30 13.33 5.85
N ASP A 186 -17.51 12.03 6.01
CA ASP A 186 -17.43 11.43 7.34
C ASP A 186 -16.04 11.77 7.89
N ASP A 187 -16.05 12.52 8.97
CA ASP A 187 -14.91 13.10 9.69
C ASP A 187 -14.20 11.98 10.48
N ASP A 188 -13.66 10.98 9.80
CA ASP A 188 -12.72 10.02 10.40
C ASP A 188 -11.29 10.53 10.16
N ASP A 189 -10.93 11.54 10.94
CA ASP A 189 -9.55 12.00 11.16
C ASP A 189 -8.76 10.93 11.94
N ASP A 190 -8.29 9.90 11.24
CA ASP A 190 -7.20 9.05 11.73
C ASP A 190 -5.88 9.60 11.17
N SER A 191 -5.41 10.69 11.77
CA SER A 191 -4.01 11.11 11.69
C SER A 191 -3.13 10.10 12.46
N GLU A 192 -2.96 8.91 11.87
CA GLU A 192 -2.04 7.89 12.36
C GLU A 192 -0.62 8.47 12.33
N THR A 193 -0.15 8.84 13.51
CA THR A 193 1.23 9.19 13.78
C THR A 193 1.97 7.85 13.85
N ASP A 194 2.91 7.63 12.92
CA ASP A 194 3.75 6.43 12.91
C ASP A 194 4.53 6.33 14.23
N GLU A 195 4.01 5.57 15.20
CA GLU A 195 4.80 5.04 16.31
C GLU A 195 5.18 3.59 15.96
N ASP A 196 6.48 3.39 15.75
CA ASP A 196 7.12 2.08 15.62
C ASP A 196 6.80 1.24 16.87
N ALA A 197 5.83 0.33 16.76
CA ALA A 197 5.50 -0.62 17.81
C ALA A 197 6.01 -2.03 17.42
N ASP A 198 6.93 -2.50 18.25
CA ASP A 198 7.60 -3.79 18.25
C ASP A 198 6.61 -4.95 18.12
N TYR A 199 6.97 -5.95 17.32
CA TYR A 199 6.16 -7.13 17.06
C TYR A 199 6.38 -8.15 18.19
N GLU A 200 5.41 -8.33 19.09
CA GLU A 200 5.35 -9.57 19.88
C GLU A 200 4.49 -10.62 19.15
N GLU A 201 5.15 -11.70 18.79
CA GLU A 201 4.58 -12.90 18.17
C GLU A 201 3.90 -13.74 19.26
N GLU A 202 2.59 -13.63 19.42
CA GLU A 202 1.84 -14.57 20.26
C GLU A 202 1.57 -15.88 19.47
N GLU A 203 2.52 -16.81 19.56
CA GLU A 203 2.22 -18.24 19.46
C GLU A 203 1.52 -18.68 20.74
N HIS A 204 0.22 -19.00 20.66
CA HIS A 204 -0.36 -20.09 21.45
C HIS A 204 -1.72 -20.47 20.86
N VAL A 205 -1.79 -21.60 20.18
CA VAL A 205 -3.05 -22.34 20.04
C VAL A 205 -2.85 -23.66 20.76
N GLU A 206 -3.51 -23.76 21.91
CA GLU A 206 -3.63 -24.99 22.68
C GLU A 206 -4.19 -26.10 21.79
N GLU A 207 -3.50 -27.24 21.77
CA GLU A 207 -3.93 -28.47 21.13
C GLU A 207 -5.17 -29.00 21.89
N GLU A 208 -6.37 -28.54 21.54
CA GLU A 208 -7.60 -29.17 22.04
C GLU A 208 -7.75 -30.55 21.40
N ASN A 209 -7.34 -31.55 22.17
CA ASN A 209 -7.43 -32.97 21.90
C ASN A 209 -8.91 -33.39 21.79
N TYR A 210 -9.43 -33.52 20.58
CA TYR A 210 -10.77 -34.09 20.37
C TYR A 210 -10.73 -35.61 20.59
N PRO A 211 -11.56 -36.18 21.48
CA PRO A 211 -11.62 -37.62 21.65
C PRO A 211 -12.25 -38.25 20.40
N MET A 212 -11.49 -39.09 19.72
CA MET A 212 -12.00 -40.02 18.70
C MET A 212 -13.15 -40.81 19.30
N GLY A 213 -14.34 -40.68 18.70
CA GLY A 213 -15.49 -41.50 19.03
C GLY A 213 -15.15 -42.96 18.79
N ASP A 214 -15.26 -43.75 19.86
CA ASP A 214 -15.12 -45.19 19.84
C ASP A 214 -16.27 -45.78 19.00
N GLU A 215 -15.96 -46.35 17.84
CA GLU A 215 -16.86 -47.27 17.16
C GLU A 215 -16.91 -48.55 17.99
N SER A 216 -18.06 -48.82 18.62
CA SER A 216 -18.38 -50.13 19.18
C SER A 216 -19.54 -50.75 18.40
N ASP A 217 -19.20 -51.84 17.70
CA ASP A 217 -19.99 -52.96 17.14
C ASP A 217 -21.48 -52.78 16.78
#